data_AF-A0A842YBQ3-F1
#
_entry.id   AF-A0A842YBQ3-F1
#
_cell.length_a   1.000
_cell.length_b   1.000
_cell.length_c   1.000
_cell.angle_alpha   90.00
_cell.angle_beta   90.00
_cell.angle_gamma   90.00
#
_symmetry.space_group_name_H-M   'P 1'
#
loop_
_entity.id
_entity.type
_entity.pdbx_description
1 polymer ?
#
loop_
_entity_poly.entity_id
_entity_poly.type
_entity_poly.pdbx_seq_one_letter_code
_entity_poly.pdbx_strand_id
1 'polypeptide(L)'
;VVHAHTSQVACRFDQILQKIDQRSGQVLEENPDFVKKGESMIAKLVPLKPMVIESYKEFPQLGRFAVRDMGMTVAVGIVTKVTPR
;
A
#
# COMPACT_ATOMS: atom_id res chain seq x y z
N VAL A 1 -7.30 0.56 8.42
CA VAL A 1 -6.40 1.64 8.91
C VAL A 1 -4.99 1.36 8.44
N VAL A 2 -4.29 2.39 7.94
CA VAL A 2 -2.88 2.29 7.57
C VAL A 2 -2.03 2.80 8.72
N HIS A 3 -1.13 1.93 9.18
CA HIS A 3 -0.11 2.21 10.17
C HIS A 3 1.19 2.42 9.41
N ALA A 4 1.70 3.65 9.38
CA ALA A 4 3.03 3.95 8.87
C ALA A 4 3.75 4.73 9.96
N HIS A 5 5.00 4.36 10.28
CA HIS A 5 5.78 4.97 11.35
C HIS A 5 5.00 5.10 12.68
N THR A 6 4.75 6.31 13.16
CA THR A 6 3.94 6.60 14.36
C THR A 6 2.50 6.98 14.00
N SER A 7 2.19 7.15 12.72
CA SER A 7 0.89 7.58 12.23
C SER A 7 -0.07 6.41 12.02
N GLN A 8 -1.33 6.65 12.38
CA GLN A 8 -2.44 5.73 12.18
C GLN A 8 -3.59 6.49 11.52
N VAL A 9 -3.75 6.26 10.22
CA VAL A 9 -4.72 7.01 9.41
C VAL A 9 -5.59 6.04 8.63
N ALA A 10 -6.89 6.30 8.59
CA ALA A 10 -7.78 5.58 7.70
C ALA A 10 -7.48 5.98 6.25
N CYS A 11 -7.18 5.01 5.40
CA CYS A 11 -6.97 5.21 3.97
C CYS A 11 -8.01 4.42 3.19
N ARG A 12 -8.44 4.99 2.06
CA ARG A 12 -9.27 4.31 1.06
C ARG A 12 -8.35 3.69 0.01
N PHE A 13 -8.63 2.46 -0.38
CA PHE A 13 -8.09 1.90 -1.62
C PHE A 13 -8.87 2.52 -2.78
N ASP A 14 -8.19 3.34 -3.58
CA ASP A 14 -8.80 4.03 -4.71
C ASP A 14 -8.89 3.10 -5.91
N GLN A 15 -7.76 2.50 -6.29
CA GLN A 15 -7.65 1.59 -7.43
C GLN A 15 -6.57 0.54 -7.16
N ILE A 16 -6.80 -0.69 -7.60
CA ILE A 16 -5.75 -1.70 -7.73
C ILE A 16 -5.22 -1.59 -9.15
N LEU A 17 -3.97 -1.16 -9.30
CA LEU A 17 -3.38 -0.88 -10.61
C LEU A 17 -2.95 -2.18 -11.28
N GLN A 18 -2.24 -3.03 -10.54
CA GLN A 18 -1.63 -4.23 -11.08
C GLN A 18 -1.55 -5.31 -10.02
N LYS A 19 -1.81 -6.55 -10.41
CA LYS A 19 -1.45 -7.74 -9.67
C LYS A 19 -0.05 -8.16 -10.09
N ILE A 20 0.82 -8.44 -9.12
CA ILE A 20 2.22 -8.78 -9.38
C ILE A 20 2.59 -10.10 -8.71
N ASP A 21 3.51 -10.82 -9.32
CA ASP A 21 4.22 -11.90 -8.65
C ASP A 21 5.24 -11.32 -7.67
N GLN A 22 5.14 -11.72 -6.40
CA GLN A 22 6.00 -11.23 -5.33
C GLN A 22 7.49 -11.55 -5.54
N ARG A 23 7.83 -12.63 -6.24
CA ARG A 23 9.21 -13.09 -6.44
C ARG A 23 9.84 -12.51 -7.69
N SER A 24 9.10 -12.53 -8.79
CA SER A 24 9.62 -12.09 -10.09
C SER A 24 9.36 -10.61 -10.37
N GLY A 25 8.40 -10.00 -9.67
CA GLY A 25 7.96 -8.63 -9.93
C GLY A 25 7.21 -8.47 -11.26
N GLN A 26 6.89 -9.57 -11.94
CA GLN A 26 6.14 -9.54 -13.19
C GLN A 26 4.68 -9.23 -12.93
N VAL A 27 4.09 -8.43 -13.82
CA VAL A 27 2.66 -8.12 -13.81
C VAL A 27 1.91 -9.36 -14.29
N LEU A 28 1.03 -9.88 -13.44
CA LEU A 28 0.16 -11.01 -13.75
C LEU A 28 -1.13 -10.55 -14.39
N GLU A 29 -1.68 -9.42 -13.91
CA GLU A 29 -2.97 -8.88 -14.34
C GLU A 29 -2.98 -7.37 -14.16
N GLU A 30 -3.49 -6.65 -15.14
CA GLU A 30 -3.69 -5.20 -15.07
C GLU A 30 -5.12 -4.88 -14.64
N ASN A 31 -5.27 -3.94 -13.70
CA ASN A 31 -6.54 -3.50 -13.12
C ASN A 31 -7.47 -4.64 -12.65
N PRO A 32 -6.99 -5.52 -11.73
CA PRO A 32 -7.82 -6.60 -11.21
C PRO A 32 -8.97 -6.05 -10.33
N ASP A 33 -10.14 -6.69 -10.37
CA ASP A 33 -11.28 -6.31 -9.53
C ASP A 33 -11.03 -6.59 -8.03
N PHE A 34 -10.27 -7.64 -7.71
CA PHE A 34 -9.93 -8.01 -6.34
C PHE A 34 -8.63 -8.80 -6.26
N VAL A 35 -8.04 -8.85 -5.05
CA VAL A 35 -6.85 -9.65 -4.75
C VAL A 35 -7.13 -10.61 -3.60
N LYS A 36 -6.53 -11.81 -3.66
CA LYS A 36 -6.66 -12.84 -2.63
C LYS A 36 -5.46 -12.83 -1.68
N LYS A 37 -5.64 -13.50 -0.54
CA LYS A 37 -4.57 -13.74 0.42
C LYS A 37 -3.40 -14.47 -0.27
N GLY A 38 -2.19 -13.94 -0.11
CA GLY A 38 -0.96 -14.49 -0.68
C GLY A 38 -0.56 -13.89 -2.02
N GLU A 39 -1.41 -13.04 -2.62
CA GLU A 39 -1.11 -12.33 -3.85
C GLU A 39 -0.52 -10.95 -3.54
N SER A 40 0.36 -10.46 -4.41
CA SER A 40 0.93 -9.13 -4.32
C SER A 40 0.28 -8.21 -5.34
N MET A 41 0.19 -6.93 -5.01
CA MET A 41 -0.40 -5.93 -5.90
C MET A 41 0.24 -4.56 -5.72
N ILE A 42 0.11 -3.74 -6.74
CA ILE A 42 0.35 -2.31 -6.71
C ILE A 42 -1.02 -1.64 -6.68
N ALA A 43 -1.28 -0.86 -5.63
CA ALA A 43 -2.54 -0.17 -5.44
C ALA A 43 -2.31 1.30 -5.07
N LYS A 44 -3.27 2.14 -5.47
CA LYS A 44 -3.31 3.55 -5.10
C LYS A 44 -4.13 3.72 -3.83
N LEU A 45 -3.48 4.26 -2.81
CA LEU A 45 -4.08 4.53 -1.49
C LEU A 45 -4.28 6.03 -1.32
N VAL A 46 -5.46 6.42 -0.86
CA VAL A 46 -5.79 7.82 -0.56
C VAL A 46 -6.08 7.97 0.93
N PRO A 47 -5.28 8.73 1.69
CA PRO A 47 -5.52 8.94 3.10
C PRO A 47 -6.72 9.87 3.32
N LEU A 48 -7.60 9.55 4.29
CA LEU A 48 -8.78 10.36 4.60
C LEU A 48 -8.46 11.60 5.44
N LYS A 49 -7.30 11.62 6.09
CA LYS A 49 -6.73 12.75 6.82
C LYS A 49 -5.31 13.01 6.31
N PRO A 50 -4.78 14.25 6.41
CA PRO A 50 -3.40 14.52 6.06
C PRO A 50 -2.44 13.54 6.75
N MET A 51 -1.54 12.95 5.98
CA MET A 51 -0.58 11.95 6.42
C MET A 51 0.75 12.24 5.74
N VAL A 52 1.84 12.18 6.50
CA VAL A 52 3.19 12.29 5.96
C VAL A 52 3.69 10.89 5.62
N ILE A 53 4.15 10.70 4.39
CA ILE A 53 4.69 9.43 3.92
C ILE A 53 5.69 9.71 2.79
N GLU A 54 6.73 8.89 2.69
CA GLU A 54 7.81 9.07 1.70
C GLU A 54 7.99 7.83 0.84
N SER A 55 8.67 7.99 -0.30
CA SER A 55 9.09 6.86 -1.12
C SER A 55 10.07 5.98 -0.36
N TYR A 56 9.86 4.66 -0.41
CA TYR A 56 10.72 3.69 0.24
C TYR A 56 12.19 3.76 -0.23
N LYS A 57 12.39 4.10 -1.51
CA LYS A 57 13.73 4.22 -2.09
C LYS A 57 14.52 5.39 -1.51
N GLU A 58 13.84 6.46 -1.13
CA GLU A 58 14.45 7.68 -0.60
C GLU A 58 14.58 7.62 0.92
N PHE A 59 13.49 7.25 1.60
CA PHE A 59 13.43 7.15 3.06
C PHE A 59 12.80 5.81 3.48
N PRO A 60 13.57 4.72 3.59
CA PRO A 60 13.06 3.40 3.93
C PRO A 60 12.26 3.36 5.24
N GLN A 61 12.61 4.19 6.21
CA GLN A 61 11.92 4.30 7.50
C GLN A 61 10.53 4.95 7.42
N LEU A 62 10.28 5.78 6.40
CA LEU A 62 9.00 6.46 6.19
C LEU A 62 8.15 5.84 5.07
N GLY A 63 8.74 4.96 4.26
CA GLY A 63 8.06 4.29 3.15
C GLY A 63 7.48 2.90 3.47
N ARG A 64 7.60 2.38 4.69
CA ARG A 64 6.99 1.10 5.10
C ARG A 64 5.66 1.34 5.81
N PHE A 65 4.66 0.51 5.51
CA PHE A 65 3.37 0.58 6.17
C PHE A 65 2.71 -0.80 6.33
N ALA A 66 1.79 -0.88 7.29
CA ALA A 66 0.92 -2.02 7.50
C ALA A 66 -0.54 -1.59 7.37
N VAL A 67 -1.36 -2.39 6.71
CA VAL A 67 -2.81 -2.22 6.63
C VAL A 67 -3.44 -3.15 7.65
N ARG A 68 -4.23 -2.58 8.56
CA ARG A 68 -4.93 -3.31 9.60
C ARG A 68 -6.44 -3.12 9.50
N ASP A 69 -7.18 -4.18 9.75
CA ASP A 69 -8.64 -4.18 9.85
C ASP A 69 -9.05 -4.95 11.12
N MET A 70 -9.89 -4.33 11.95
CA MET A 70 -10.34 -4.86 13.26
C MET A 70 -9.23 -5.52 14.12
N GLY A 71 -8.03 -4.92 14.17
CA GLY A 71 -6.90 -5.43 14.96
C GLY A 71 -6.08 -6.53 14.28
N MET A 72 -6.48 -7.01 13.11
CA MET A 72 -5.72 -7.97 12.30
C MET A 72 -4.93 -7.25 11.22
N THR A 73 -3.69 -7.68 10.96
CA THR A 73 -2.90 -7.16 9.84
C THR A 73 -3.31 -7.91 8.57
N VAL A 74 -3.88 -7.18 7.61
CA VAL A 74 -4.42 -7.74 6.36
C VAL A 74 -3.43 -7.60 5.20
N ALA A 75 -2.58 -6.59 5.23
CA ALA A 75 -1.51 -6.40 4.24
C ALA A 75 -0.33 -5.63 4.83
N VAL A 76 0.84 -5.78 4.22
CA VAL A 76 2.03 -4.98 4.48
C VAL A 76 2.58 -4.51 3.14
N GLY A 77 3.18 -3.33 3.10
CA GLY A 77 3.61 -2.74 1.84
C GLY A 77 4.72 -1.73 2.00
N ILE A 78 5.28 -1.38 0.84
CA ILE A 78 6.22 -0.29 0.67
C ILE A 78 5.65 0.74 -0.29
N VAL A 79 5.99 2.01 -0.07
CA VAL A 79 5.58 3.10 -0.94
C VAL A 79 6.54 3.20 -2.11
N THR A 80 6.00 3.09 -3.32
CA THR A 80 6.77 3.20 -4.57
C THR A 80 6.77 4.63 -5.12
N LYS A 81 5.64 5.34 -4.98
CA LYS A 81 5.45 6.71 -5.46
C LYS A 81 4.51 7.47 -4.53
N VAL A 82 4.84 8.72 -4.23
CA VAL A 82 3.99 9.67 -3.50
C VAL A 82 3.55 10.75 -4.48
N THR A 83 2.27 11.12 -4.43
CA THR A 83 1.75 12.29 -5.16
C THR A 83 1.35 13.33 -4.13
N PRO A 84 2.07 14.46 -4.01
CA PRO A 84 1.71 15.56 -3.13
C PRO A 84 0.32 16.08 -3.48
N ARG A 85 -0.39 16.58 -2.46
CA ARG A 85 -1.68 17.26 -2.66
C ARG A 85 -1.49 18.75 -2.85
#